data_AF-A0AAN0JD42-F1
#
_entry.id   AF-A0AAN0JD42-F1
#
_cell.length_a   1.000
_cell.length_b   1.000
_cell.length_c   1.000
_cell.angle_alpha   90.00
_cell.angle_beta   90.00
_cell.angle_gamma   90.00
#
_symmetry.space_group_name_H-M   'P 1'
#
loop_
_entity.id
_entity.type
_entity.pdbx_description
1 polymer ?
#
loop_
_entity_poly.entity_id
_entity_poly.type
_entity_poly.pdbx_seq_one_letter_code
_entity_poly.pdbx_strand_id
1 'polypeptide(L)'
;MNSCLLVPVVVLLFFSAVNGQGNGAVRLNVNGESLPTYTQGVVEVYYNSEWGTICDLDAYGSFGSIPSVVCQQLGYTGGYSGSTSSYLSTSPVIYDVSCSSEYLVILQCTYFSSPPSTCGSTDNVEVTCYSTRIWDSPYTGMVRLRNGYYSGQGMVQVYCNGQWGVVCYSGSFDSYAATTVCTQLGYNDQSGYSHTPNTGTAWLDDVNCYDESCLSQCSGGSCPSSSVYCSSAANVTCSYSTSSSRYGSTRYTCDGDGGLILTAGAIVGIIFGALVAFFICVVLIITIPICVCCCLGIGIGAAAGGTKRTTVAYSNI
;
A
#
# COMPACT_ATOMS: atom_id res chain seq x y z
N MET A 1 -13.40 31.50 59.52
CA MET A 1 -12.92 30.12 59.30
C MET A 1 -13.34 29.71 57.89
N ASN A 2 -12.57 30.10 56.88
CA ASN A 2 -12.82 29.70 55.49
C ASN A 2 -11.64 28.86 55.05
N SER A 3 -11.87 27.55 54.95
CA SER A 3 -10.87 26.59 54.50
C SER A 3 -10.82 26.62 52.97
N CYS A 4 -9.75 27.20 52.42
CA CYS A 4 -9.37 27.00 51.03
C CYS A 4 -9.02 25.51 50.81
N LEU A 5 -9.90 24.78 50.15
CA LEU A 5 -9.58 23.50 49.53
C LEU A 5 -8.62 23.77 48.36
N LEU A 6 -7.34 23.60 48.61
CA LEU A 6 -6.35 23.37 47.56
C LEU A 6 -6.68 22.00 46.94
N VAL A 7 -7.46 22.01 45.87
CA VAL A 7 -7.51 20.88 44.93
C VAL A 7 -6.12 20.80 44.33
N PRO A 8 -5.34 19.73 44.56
CA PRO A 8 -4.10 19.58 43.83
C PRO A 8 -4.52 19.38 42.38
N VAL A 9 -4.21 20.36 41.53
CA VAL A 9 -4.18 20.19 40.10
C VAL A 9 -3.20 19.05 39.87
N VAL A 10 -3.75 17.85 39.71
CA VAL A 10 -3.04 16.71 39.13
C VAL A 10 -2.73 17.18 37.73
N VAL A 11 -1.59 17.86 37.59
CA VAL A 11 -0.91 17.99 36.32
C VAL A 11 -0.71 16.53 35.92
N LEU A 12 -1.59 16.06 35.03
CA LEU A 12 -1.36 14.88 34.23
C LEU A 12 -0.11 15.21 33.44
N LEU A 13 1.05 14.99 34.06
CA LEU A 13 2.28 14.72 33.36
C LEU A 13 1.93 13.50 32.52
N PHE A 14 1.52 13.76 31.28
CA PHE A 14 1.65 12.80 30.22
C PHE A 14 3.09 12.34 30.31
N PHE A 15 3.29 11.18 30.92
CA PHE A 15 4.51 10.41 30.73
C PHE A 15 4.64 10.31 29.22
N SER A 16 5.56 11.08 28.66
CA SER A 16 6.09 10.87 27.33
C SER A 16 6.47 9.40 27.30
N ALA A 17 5.66 8.61 26.61
CA ALA A 17 5.89 7.20 26.42
C ALA A 17 7.35 7.01 26.01
N VAL A 18 8.02 6.09 26.70
CA VAL A 18 9.31 5.55 26.27
C VAL A 18 9.22 5.31 24.77
N ASN A 19 10.06 6.00 23.99
CA ASN A 19 10.04 6.08 22.53
C ASN A 19 9.91 4.69 21.90
N GLY A 20 8.67 4.32 21.57
CA GLY A 20 8.31 3.06 20.91
C GLY A 20 8.07 3.23 19.42
N GLN A 21 8.55 4.32 18.83
CA GLN A 21 8.48 4.56 17.39
C GLN A 21 9.78 4.13 16.72
N GLY A 22 9.65 3.31 15.67
CA GLY A 22 10.75 2.93 14.79
C GLY A 22 10.92 3.93 13.65
N ASN A 23 12.06 3.85 12.97
CA ASN A 23 12.30 4.63 11.76
C ASN A 23 11.17 4.37 10.75
N GLY A 24 10.67 5.44 10.15
CA GLY A 24 9.57 5.41 9.19
C GLY A 24 8.20 5.45 9.83
N ALA A 25 8.05 5.63 11.14
CA ALA A 25 6.76 6.04 11.70
C ALA A 25 6.32 7.38 11.09
N VAL A 26 5.03 7.53 10.79
CA VAL A 26 4.47 8.74 10.19
C VAL A 26 3.31 9.27 11.03
N ARG A 27 3.18 10.60 11.10
CA ARG A 27 2.03 11.31 11.68
C ARG A 27 1.72 12.58 10.90
N LEU A 28 0.50 13.07 11.06
CA LEU A 28 0.08 14.36 10.49
C LEU A 28 0.07 15.42 11.59
N ASN A 29 0.66 16.57 11.29
CA ASN A 29 0.76 17.72 12.18
C ASN A 29 -0.11 18.88 11.70
N VAL A 30 -0.97 19.37 12.59
CA VAL A 30 -1.83 20.54 12.35
C VAL A 30 -1.54 21.55 13.46
N ASN A 31 -0.95 22.69 13.08
CA ASN A 31 -0.61 23.79 13.99
C ASN A 31 0.20 23.39 15.25
N GLY A 32 1.12 22.42 15.10
CA GLY A 32 1.99 21.96 16.19
C GLY A 32 1.43 20.78 16.99
N GLU A 33 0.21 20.32 16.69
CA GLU A 33 -0.40 19.16 17.32
C GLU A 33 -0.44 17.97 16.37
N SER A 34 -0.31 16.75 16.90
CA SER A 34 -0.43 15.51 16.13
C SER A 34 -1.41 14.57 16.81
N LEU A 35 -2.57 14.36 16.18
CA LEU A 35 -3.60 13.44 16.66
C LEU A 35 -3.77 12.27 15.69
N PRO A 36 -3.95 11.02 16.17
CA PRO A 36 -4.20 9.85 15.31
C PRO A 36 -5.46 9.96 14.43
N THR A 37 -6.37 10.87 14.77
CA THR A 37 -7.62 11.12 14.04
C THR A 37 -7.46 12.09 12.88
N TYR A 38 -6.33 12.78 12.76
CA TYR A 38 -6.10 13.70 11.65
C TYR A 38 -6.04 12.95 10.33
N THR A 39 -6.77 13.49 9.35
CA THR A 39 -6.82 13.04 7.95
C THR A 39 -6.12 14.02 7.02
N GLN A 40 -5.69 15.17 7.54
CA GLN A 40 -4.99 16.22 6.81
C GLN A 40 -3.95 16.85 7.72
N GLY A 41 -2.80 17.21 7.15
CA GLY A 41 -1.76 17.97 7.84
C GLY A 41 -0.38 17.76 7.23
N VAL A 42 0.60 18.49 7.77
CA VAL A 42 2.00 18.37 7.39
C VAL A 42 2.51 16.99 7.81
N VAL A 43 3.18 16.31 6.89
CA VAL A 43 3.73 14.98 7.14
C VAL A 43 4.99 15.11 7.99
N GLU A 44 4.97 14.49 9.17
CA GLU A 44 6.18 14.27 9.96
C GLU A 44 6.56 12.79 9.89
N VAL A 45 7.85 12.52 9.68
CA VAL A 45 8.46 11.19 9.62
C VAL A 45 9.44 11.08 10.78
N TYR A 46 9.40 9.95 11.48
CA TYR A 46 10.42 9.62 12.47
C TYR A 46 11.62 8.97 11.78
N TYR A 47 12.79 9.61 11.85
CA TYR A 47 14.01 9.12 11.23
C TYR A 47 15.21 9.49 12.08
N ASN A 48 16.10 8.53 12.33
CA ASN A 48 17.32 8.72 13.13
C ASN A 48 17.07 9.36 14.51
N SER A 49 16.03 8.89 15.20
CA SER A 49 15.63 9.33 16.54
C SER A 49 15.00 10.72 16.64
N GLU A 50 14.60 11.32 15.51
CA GLU A 50 13.98 12.63 15.47
C GLU A 50 12.71 12.62 14.61
N TRP A 51 11.73 13.44 15.00
CA TRP A 51 10.60 13.78 14.14
C TRP A 51 10.98 14.97 13.29
N GLY A 52 10.75 14.88 11.98
CA GLY A 52 10.90 16.01 11.09
C GLY A 52 9.98 15.91 9.88
N THR A 53 9.92 16.99 9.11
CA THR A 53 9.08 17.05 7.91
C THR A 53 9.75 16.41 6.70
N ILE A 54 8.98 16.31 5.61
CA ILE A 54 9.50 16.00 4.27
C ILE A 54 9.65 17.32 3.52
N CYS A 55 10.86 17.60 3.04
CA CYS A 55 11.13 18.76 2.20
C CYS A 55 10.92 18.42 0.72
N ASP A 56 10.07 19.19 0.06
CA ASP A 56 9.87 19.16 -1.38
C ASP A 56 10.53 20.39 -2.02
N LEU A 57 11.58 20.15 -2.82
CA LEU A 57 12.30 21.21 -3.54
C LEU A 57 11.86 21.33 -5.00
N ASP A 58 10.90 20.52 -5.45
CA ASP A 58 10.45 20.53 -6.83
C ASP A 58 9.54 21.72 -7.11
N ALA A 59 10.05 22.66 -7.90
CA ALA A 59 9.34 23.88 -8.32
C ALA A 59 8.04 23.63 -9.11
N TYR A 60 7.74 22.39 -9.48
CA TYR A 60 6.56 22.00 -10.26
C TYR A 60 5.42 21.41 -9.41
N GLY A 61 5.58 21.29 -8.09
CA GLY A 61 4.50 20.86 -7.18
C GLY A 61 3.99 19.43 -7.44
N SER A 62 4.83 18.56 -8.00
CA SER A 62 4.47 17.17 -8.29
C SER A 62 4.91 16.26 -7.14
N PHE A 63 4.00 16.02 -6.19
CA PHE A 63 4.24 15.15 -5.03
C PHE A 63 4.21 13.63 -5.36
N GLY A 64 4.12 13.28 -6.65
CA GLY A 64 4.10 11.90 -7.13
C GLY A 64 3.13 11.01 -6.34
N SER A 65 3.64 9.88 -5.85
CA SER A 65 2.86 8.94 -5.04
C SER A 65 2.98 9.18 -3.52
N ILE A 66 3.69 10.23 -3.05
CA ILE A 66 3.90 10.49 -1.61
C ILE A 66 2.57 10.52 -0.84
N PRO A 67 1.53 11.26 -1.28
CA PRO A 67 0.28 11.34 -0.52
C PRO A 67 -0.42 9.99 -0.42
N SER A 68 -0.34 9.18 -1.48
CA SER A 68 -0.91 7.84 -1.49
C SER A 68 -0.18 6.90 -0.53
N VAL A 69 1.16 6.91 -0.52
CA VAL A 69 1.97 6.08 0.39
C VAL A 69 1.74 6.49 1.85
N VAL A 70 1.82 7.79 2.17
CA VAL A 70 1.61 8.29 3.54
C VAL A 70 0.21 7.95 4.05
N CYS A 71 -0.83 8.22 3.26
CA CYS A 71 -2.19 7.96 3.70
C CYS A 71 -2.48 6.47 3.86
N GLN A 72 -1.87 5.61 3.04
CA GLN A 72 -1.97 4.18 3.23
C GLN A 72 -1.22 3.66 4.44
N GLN A 73 -0.05 4.22 4.71
CA GLN A 73 0.69 3.95 5.93
C GLN A 73 -0.13 4.32 7.18
N LEU A 74 -1.00 5.33 7.08
CA LEU A 74 -1.97 5.73 8.11
C LEU A 74 -3.29 4.93 8.07
N GLY A 75 -3.42 3.94 7.19
CA GLY A 75 -4.56 3.02 7.09
C GLY A 75 -5.70 3.48 6.18
N TYR A 76 -5.54 4.53 5.40
CA TYR A 76 -6.51 5.00 4.40
C TYR A 76 -6.24 4.39 3.02
N THR A 77 -7.22 4.33 2.14
CA THR A 77 -7.00 3.73 0.80
C THR A 77 -6.10 4.57 -0.10
N GLY A 78 -5.84 5.83 0.25
CA GLY A 78 -4.95 6.74 -0.46
C GLY A 78 -5.19 8.19 -0.03
N GLY A 79 -4.60 9.11 -0.78
CA GLY A 79 -4.73 10.54 -0.55
C GLY A 79 -4.16 11.36 -1.70
N TYR A 80 -4.29 12.66 -1.57
CA TYR A 80 -3.74 13.66 -2.47
C TYR A 80 -2.99 14.73 -1.68
N SER A 81 -2.09 15.46 -2.34
CA SER A 81 -1.38 16.58 -1.71
C SER A 81 -2.24 17.85 -1.80
N GLY A 82 -2.22 18.66 -0.74
CA GLY A 82 -2.90 19.95 -0.71
C GLY A 82 -2.04 21.09 -1.27
N SER A 83 -0.76 21.12 -0.86
CA SER A 83 0.32 22.03 -1.27
C SER A 83 1.49 21.84 -0.30
N THR A 84 2.57 22.60 -0.46
CA THR A 84 3.51 22.81 0.64
C THR A 84 2.93 23.79 1.68
N SER A 85 3.37 23.73 2.95
CA SER A 85 2.74 24.49 4.04
C SER A 85 3.71 25.12 5.04
N SER A 86 3.57 26.43 5.27
CA SER A 86 4.50 27.25 6.06
C SER A 86 4.18 27.39 7.55
N TYR A 87 3.08 26.80 8.05
CA TYR A 87 2.66 27.01 9.44
C TYR A 87 3.48 26.21 10.46
N LEU A 88 4.23 25.21 10.00
CA LEU A 88 5.08 24.37 10.84
C LEU A 88 6.56 24.69 10.60
N SER A 89 7.28 24.97 11.68
CA SER A 89 8.72 25.27 11.65
C SER A 89 9.60 24.08 12.03
N THR A 90 9.04 22.87 12.08
CA THR A 90 9.81 21.64 12.31
C THR A 90 10.78 21.43 11.14
N SER A 91 12.06 21.17 11.45
CA SER A 91 13.07 20.92 10.43
C SER A 91 12.77 19.62 9.64
N PRO A 92 13.02 19.59 8.33
CA PRO A 92 12.94 18.35 7.56
C PRO A 92 14.00 17.33 7.98
N VAL A 93 13.66 16.05 7.93
CA VAL A 93 14.60 14.93 8.14
C VAL A 93 14.93 14.19 6.84
N ILE A 94 14.07 14.29 5.83
CA ILE A 94 14.26 13.71 4.51
C ILE A 94 13.80 14.70 3.42
N TYR A 95 14.37 14.56 2.22
CA TYR A 95 14.02 15.39 1.06
C TYR A 95 14.13 14.60 -0.25
N ASP A 96 13.57 15.18 -1.33
CA ASP A 96 13.57 14.62 -2.69
C ASP A 96 13.09 13.16 -2.68
N VAL A 97 11.87 13.00 -2.15
CA VAL A 97 11.24 11.71 -1.96
C VAL A 97 10.52 11.31 -3.24
N SER A 98 10.87 10.16 -3.82
CA SER A 98 10.19 9.63 -4.99
C SER A 98 9.67 8.22 -4.74
N CYS A 99 8.35 8.08 -4.87
CA CYS A 99 7.61 6.89 -4.48
C CYS A 99 6.93 6.21 -5.68
N SER A 100 7.02 4.87 -5.72
CA SER A 100 6.09 4.05 -6.48
C SER A 100 4.74 3.97 -5.77
N SER A 101 3.66 3.86 -6.54
CA SER A 101 2.31 3.72 -6.00
C SER A 101 2.07 2.39 -5.27
N GLU A 102 3.01 1.44 -5.30
CA GLU A 102 2.89 0.12 -4.64
C GLU A 102 3.52 0.07 -3.25
N TYR A 103 4.31 1.08 -2.87
CA TYR A 103 4.94 1.14 -1.55
C TYR A 103 3.90 1.39 -0.45
N LEU A 104 4.17 0.81 0.72
CA LEU A 104 3.29 0.84 1.89
C LEU A 104 3.81 1.77 2.99
N VAL A 105 5.12 2.03 3.01
CA VAL A 105 5.76 2.96 3.96
C VAL A 105 6.63 3.98 3.24
N ILE A 106 6.70 5.20 3.78
CA ILE A 106 7.42 6.31 3.14
C ILE A 106 8.91 6.04 2.94
N LEU A 107 9.54 5.22 3.81
CA LEU A 107 10.96 4.89 3.71
C LEU A 107 11.30 3.76 2.71
N GLN A 108 10.31 3.18 2.03
CA GLN A 108 10.56 2.36 0.83
C GLN A 108 10.87 3.23 -0.40
N CYS A 109 10.42 4.48 -0.39
CA CYS A 109 10.68 5.42 -1.48
C CYS A 109 12.18 5.72 -1.59
N THR A 110 12.64 6.25 -2.73
CA THR A 110 13.97 6.86 -2.78
C THR A 110 13.91 8.20 -2.04
N TYR A 111 14.91 8.50 -1.22
CA TYR A 111 14.99 9.76 -0.49
C TYR A 111 16.46 10.06 -0.14
N PHE A 112 16.73 11.30 0.26
CA PHE A 112 17.99 11.67 0.89
C PHE A 112 17.75 12.13 2.33
N SER A 113 18.67 11.79 3.23
CA SER A 113 18.56 12.00 4.69
C SER A 113 19.37 13.20 5.21
N SER A 114 19.85 14.05 4.31
CA SER A 114 20.60 15.27 4.66
C SER A 114 19.99 16.47 3.94
N PRO A 115 18.80 16.95 4.37
CA PRO A 115 18.13 18.09 3.74
C PRO A 115 19.04 19.32 3.62
N PRO A 116 19.09 19.98 2.45
CA PRO A 116 19.89 21.19 2.27
C PRO A 116 19.30 22.37 3.05
N SER A 117 20.13 23.39 3.30
CA SER A 117 19.70 24.62 3.98
C SER A 117 18.66 25.44 3.21
N THR A 118 18.41 25.10 1.95
CA THR A 118 17.34 25.70 1.13
C THR A 118 15.96 25.20 1.51
N CYS A 119 15.83 24.10 2.24
CA CYS A 119 14.56 23.62 2.75
C CYS A 119 14.04 24.57 3.85
N GLY A 120 13.04 25.37 3.50
CA GLY A 120 12.33 26.26 4.42
C GLY A 120 11.03 25.64 4.93
N SER A 121 10.34 26.36 5.81
CA SER A 121 9.01 25.95 6.27
C SER A 121 8.00 25.91 5.13
N THR A 122 8.21 26.68 4.05
CA THR A 122 7.33 26.67 2.85
C THR A 122 7.45 25.43 2.00
N ASP A 123 8.34 24.50 2.34
CA ASP A 123 8.66 23.33 1.51
C ASP A 123 8.17 22.01 2.15
N ASN A 124 7.46 22.12 3.28
CA ASN A 124 6.92 20.97 3.99
C ASN A 124 5.76 20.34 3.21
N VAL A 125 5.83 19.04 2.94
CA VAL A 125 4.75 18.29 2.30
C VAL A 125 3.52 18.18 3.20
N GLU A 126 2.37 18.64 2.71
CA GLU A 126 1.05 18.45 3.33
C GLU A 126 0.22 17.44 2.53
N VAL A 127 -0.45 16.51 3.21
CA VAL A 127 -1.32 15.51 2.57
C VAL A 127 -2.73 15.59 3.12
N THR A 128 -3.70 15.19 2.28
CA THR A 128 -5.08 14.93 2.67
C THR A 128 -5.45 13.50 2.27
N CYS A 129 -5.85 12.71 3.25
CA CYS A 129 -6.26 11.32 3.07
C CYS A 129 -7.74 11.20 2.70
N TYR A 130 -8.08 10.16 1.93
CA TYR A 130 -9.47 9.80 1.67
C TYR A 130 -10.17 9.36 2.96
N SER A 131 -11.51 9.38 2.95
CA SER A 131 -12.30 8.94 4.10
C SER A 131 -12.41 7.40 4.23
N THR A 132 -12.10 6.66 3.18
CA THR A 132 -12.20 5.20 3.12
C THR A 132 -10.96 4.52 3.71
N ARG A 133 -11.14 3.45 4.49
CA ARG A 133 -10.05 2.70 5.12
C ARG A 133 -9.71 1.44 4.37
N ILE A 134 -8.44 1.03 4.43
CA ILE A 134 -7.96 -0.22 3.81
C ILE A 134 -8.73 -1.43 4.36
N TRP A 135 -8.99 -1.43 5.67
CA TRP A 135 -9.67 -2.53 6.35
C TRP A 135 -11.20 -2.51 6.22
N ASP A 136 -11.78 -1.61 5.42
CA ASP A 136 -13.20 -1.65 5.07
C ASP A 136 -13.49 -2.71 3.99
N SER A 137 -12.47 -3.12 3.22
CA SER A 137 -12.54 -4.21 2.24
C SER A 137 -11.34 -5.16 2.39
N PRO A 138 -11.23 -5.89 3.50
CA PRO A 138 -10.08 -6.75 3.79
C PRO A 138 -10.10 -8.05 2.97
N TYR A 139 -8.92 -8.58 2.69
CA TYR A 139 -8.71 -9.90 2.08
C TYR A 139 -8.18 -10.91 3.11
N THR A 140 -8.34 -12.20 2.83
CA THR A 140 -7.89 -13.29 3.72
C THR A 140 -6.38 -13.25 3.90
N GLY A 141 -5.90 -13.22 5.15
CA GLY A 141 -4.48 -13.10 5.47
C GLY A 141 -3.97 -11.65 5.51
N MET A 142 -4.82 -10.65 5.29
CA MET A 142 -4.47 -9.23 5.52
C MET A 142 -4.10 -9.02 6.98
N VAL A 143 -3.02 -8.30 7.23
CA VAL A 143 -2.53 -7.94 8.57
C VAL A 143 -2.74 -6.45 8.82
N ARG A 144 -3.12 -6.09 10.06
CA ARG A 144 -3.15 -4.70 10.53
C ARG A 144 -2.67 -4.60 11.97
N LEU A 145 -2.23 -3.40 12.35
CA LEU A 145 -1.91 -3.04 13.74
C LEU A 145 -3.05 -2.23 14.35
N ARG A 146 -3.39 -2.53 15.61
CA ARG A 146 -4.44 -1.84 16.37
C ARG A 146 -3.90 -1.35 17.71
N ASN A 147 -4.49 -0.24 18.19
CA ASN A 147 -4.17 0.35 19.50
C ASN A 147 -2.69 0.75 19.66
N GLY A 148 -1.98 0.98 18.56
CA GLY A 148 -0.69 1.65 18.59
C GLY A 148 -0.84 3.16 18.56
N TYR A 149 0.17 3.85 19.09
CA TYR A 149 0.22 5.31 19.04
C TYR A 149 0.69 5.82 17.67
N TYR A 150 1.46 4.99 16.94
CA TYR A 150 2.06 5.30 15.65
C TYR A 150 1.73 4.25 14.59
N SER A 151 1.87 4.61 13.31
CA SER A 151 1.51 3.78 12.14
C SER A 151 2.17 2.39 12.11
N GLY A 152 3.36 2.25 12.68
CA GLY A 152 4.15 1.00 12.71
C GLY A 152 4.07 0.24 14.04
N GLN A 153 3.12 0.54 14.92
CA GLN A 153 3.05 -0.06 16.25
C GLN A 153 1.66 -0.62 16.53
N GLY A 154 1.60 -1.71 17.30
CA GLY A 154 0.37 -2.12 17.97
C GLY A 154 0.13 -3.62 17.97
N MET A 155 -1.08 -3.98 18.38
CA MET A 155 -1.56 -5.36 18.45
C MET A 155 -1.78 -5.89 17.03
N VAL A 156 -1.19 -7.05 16.75
CA VAL A 156 -1.27 -7.71 15.44
C VAL A 156 -2.62 -8.37 15.29
N GLN A 157 -3.36 -7.95 14.26
CA GLN A 157 -4.59 -8.60 13.83
C GLN A 157 -4.44 -9.13 12.41
N VAL A 158 -5.05 -10.28 12.16
CA VAL A 158 -5.16 -10.91 10.86
C VAL A 158 -6.63 -11.13 10.50
N TYR A 159 -6.96 -10.97 9.22
CA TYR A 159 -8.30 -11.21 8.71
C TYR A 159 -8.43 -12.65 8.22
N CYS A 160 -9.25 -13.45 8.90
CA CYS A 160 -9.55 -14.83 8.53
C CYS A 160 -11.05 -15.08 8.63
N ASN A 161 -11.59 -15.88 7.70
CA ASN A 161 -13.00 -16.31 7.71
C ASN A 161 -14.02 -15.17 7.89
N GLY A 162 -13.77 -14.03 7.24
CA GLY A 162 -14.69 -12.89 7.29
C GLY A 162 -14.58 -12.02 8.55
N GLN A 163 -13.61 -12.27 9.44
CA GLN A 163 -13.48 -11.52 10.68
C GLN A 163 -12.01 -11.22 11.04
N TRP A 164 -11.80 -10.08 11.68
CA TRP A 164 -10.52 -9.74 12.29
C TRP A 164 -10.35 -10.47 13.63
N GLY A 165 -9.18 -11.07 13.83
CA GLY A 165 -8.78 -11.70 15.09
C GLY A 165 -7.29 -11.50 15.35
N VAL A 166 -6.84 -11.77 16.57
CA VAL A 166 -5.45 -11.57 16.98
C VAL A 166 -4.56 -12.73 16.55
N VAL A 167 -3.25 -12.46 16.50
CA VAL A 167 -2.20 -13.48 16.49
C VAL A 167 -1.75 -13.72 17.93
N CYS A 168 -1.67 -14.98 18.35
CA CYS A 168 -1.24 -15.31 19.70
C CYS A 168 0.22 -15.03 19.93
N TYR A 169 0.48 -14.50 21.11
CA TYR A 169 1.83 -14.46 21.66
C TYR A 169 2.09 -15.76 22.43
N SER A 170 2.50 -16.80 21.69
CA SER A 170 2.99 -18.07 22.24
C SER A 170 4.52 -18.13 22.21
N GLY A 171 5.10 -19.25 22.64
CA GLY A 171 6.56 -19.42 22.67
C GLY A 171 7.25 -19.36 21.30
N SER A 172 6.52 -19.50 20.20
CA SER A 172 7.06 -19.40 18.85
C SER A 172 6.98 -18.00 18.25
N PHE A 173 6.20 -17.09 18.82
CA PHE A 173 6.12 -15.70 18.34
C PHE A 173 7.35 -14.94 18.82
N ASP A 174 8.42 -15.01 18.03
CA ASP A 174 9.71 -14.41 18.30
C ASP A 174 10.01 -13.21 17.38
N SER A 175 11.27 -12.79 17.34
CA SER A 175 11.71 -11.69 16.47
C SER A 175 11.53 -11.98 14.97
N TYR A 176 11.60 -13.24 14.53
CA TYR A 176 11.39 -13.57 13.11
C TYR A 176 9.92 -13.40 12.75
N ALA A 177 9.00 -13.91 13.58
CA ALA A 177 7.56 -13.71 13.38
C ALA A 177 7.19 -12.21 13.40
N ALA A 178 7.74 -11.45 14.35
CA ALA A 178 7.57 -9.99 14.39
C ALA A 178 8.14 -9.29 13.14
N THR A 179 9.30 -9.75 12.65
CA THR A 179 9.92 -9.22 11.43
C THR A 179 9.04 -9.51 10.21
N THR A 180 8.50 -10.72 10.05
CA THR A 180 7.58 -11.06 8.96
C THR A 180 6.31 -10.21 9.00
N VAL A 181 5.73 -9.96 10.19
CA VAL A 181 4.60 -9.03 10.33
C VAL A 181 4.98 -7.63 9.83
N CYS A 182 6.13 -7.11 10.25
CA CYS A 182 6.61 -5.79 9.83
C CYS A 182 6.93 -5.74 8.32
N THR A 183 7.51 -6.82 7.77
CA THR A 183 7.75 -7.01 6.34
C THR A 183 6.46 -7.00 5.54
N GLN A 184 5.42 -7.71 5.99
CA GLN A 184 4.12 -7.70 5.34
C GLN A 184 3.48 -6.30 5.33
N LEU A 185 3.78 -5.47 6.34
CA LEU A 185 3.31 -4.08 6.44
C LEU A 185 4.22 -3.07 5.71
N GLY A 186 5.26 -3.52 5.02
CA GLY A 186 6.17 -2.69 4.21
C GLY A 186 7.40 -2.16 4.93
N TYR A 187 7.56 -2.42 6.22
CA TYR A 187 8.81 -2.16 6.93
C TYR A 187 9.83 -3.27 6.63
N ASN A 188 11.12 -3.06 6.88
CA ASN A 188 12.14 -4.08 6.61
C ASN A 188 12.82 -4.63 7.87
N ASP A 189 12.33 -4.23 9.06
CA ASP A 189 12.81 -4.71 10.35
C ASP A 189 11.75 -4.51 11.46
N GLN A 190 11.97 -5.16 12.59
CA GLN A 190 11.25 -4.92 13.84
C GLN A 190 12.20 -4.28 14.86
N SER A 191 11.73 -3.27 15.59
CA SER A 191 12.47 -2.68 16.72
C SER A 191 11.98 -3.15 18.09
N GLY A 192 10.91 -3.95 18.12
CA GLY A 192 10.45 -4.63 19.33
C GLY A 192 9.19 -5.46 19.08
N TYR A 193 8.96 -6.41 19.99
CA TYR A 193 7.74 -7.19 20.05
C TYR A 193 7.39 -7.48 21.51
N SER A 194 6.09 -7.59 21.80
CA SER A 194 5.56 -7.78 23.15
C SER A 194 4.17 -8.41 23.09
N HIS A 195 3.44 -8.37 24.19
CA HIS A 195 2.08 -8.87 24.24
C HIS A 195 1.17 -8.02 25.11
N THR A 196 -0.12 -8.14 24.85
CA THR A 196 -1.19 -7.58 25.68
C THR A 196 -2.21 -8.68 25.98
N PRO A 197 -2.93 -8.61 27.11
CA PRO A 197 -4.02 -9.55 27.38
C PRO A 197 -5.03 -9.57 26.23
N ASN A 198 -5.48 -10.77 25.85
CA ASN A 198 -6.51 -10.96 24.84
C ASN A 198 -7.78 -11.52 25.46
N THR A 199 -8.93 -10.98 25.04
CA THR A 199 -10.27 -11.46 25.41
C THR A 199 -11.15 -11.71 24.18
N GLY A 200 -10.64 -11.44 22.98
CA GLY A 200 -11.36 -11.60 21.72
C GLY A 200 -10.92 -12.82 20.92
N THR A 201 -11.44 -12.91 19.70
CA THR A 201 -11.10 -13.98 18.74
C THR A 201 -9.62 -13.95 18.40
N ALA A 202 -8.97 -15.11 18.47
CA ALA A 202 -7.66 -15.34 17.90
C ALA A 202 -7.76 -16.29 16.71
N TRP A 203 -6.95 -16.01 15.69
CA TRP A 203 -6.92 -16.81 14.47
C TRP A 203 -5.65 -17.62 14.34
N LEU A 204 -4.50 -17.08 14.72
CA LEU A 204 -3.22 -17.76 14.54
C LEU A 204 -2.58 -17.99 15.89
N ASP A 205 -2.06 -19.19 16.10
CA ASP A 205 -1.28 -19.60 17.26
C ASP A 205 -0.10 -20.44 16.79
N ASP A 206 0.94 -20.50 17.61
CA ASP A 206 2.20 -21.18 17.29
C ASP A 206 2.79 -20.79 15.92
N VAL A 207 2.66 -19.50 15.55
CA VAL A 207 3.25 -18.95 14.33
C VAL A 207 4.76 -18.98 14.46
N ASN A 208 5.43 -19.68 13.53
CA ASN A 208 6.87 -19.81 13.49
C ASN A 208 7.35 -19.41 12.08
N CYS A 209 8.06 -18.29 12.01
CA CYS A 209 8.60 -17.71 10.78
C CYS A 209 10.13 -17.75 10.81
N TYR A 210 10.73 -17.65 9.63
CA TYR A 210 12.15 -17.43 9.43
C TYR A 210 12.34 -16.23 8.50
N ASP A 211 12.12 -16.44 7.20
CA ASP A 211 12.46 -15.51 6.12
C ASP A 211 11.30 -15.11 5.22
N GLU A 212 10.10 -15.51 5.59
CA GLU A 212 8.88 -15.23 4.84
C GLU A 212 8.54 -13.74 4.84
N SER A 213 7.98 -13.28 3.72
CA SER A 213 7.49 -11.90 3.56
C SER A 213 6.05 -11.74 4.05
N CYS A 214 5.27 -12.82 4.04
CA CYS A 214 3.87 -12.84 4.42
C CYS A 214 3.65 -13.82 5.57
N LEU A 215 2.87 -13.40 6.57
CA LEU A 215 2.56 -14.24 7.74
C LEU A 215 1.93 -15.57 7.34
N SER A 216 1.11 -15.57 6.28
CA SER A 216 0.45 -16.76 5.73
C SER A 216 1.39 -17.85 5.22
N GLN A 217 2.64 -17.51 4.92
CA GLN A 217 3.68 -18.42 4.43
C GLN A 217 4.40 -19.13 5.59
N CYS A 218 4.33 -18.59 6.80
CA CYS A 218 4.95 -19.19 7.98
C CYS A 218 4.22 -20.46 8.41
N SER A 219 4.95 -21.34 9.12
CA SER A 219 4.30 -22.45 9.83
C SER A 219 3.33 -21.89 10.86
N GLY A 220 2.10 -22.40 10.89
CA GLY A 220 1.02 -21.88 11.76
C GLY A 220 0.41 -20.55 11.30
N GLY A 221 0.86 -19.98 10.17
CA GLY A 221 0.42 -18.68 9.69
C GLY A 221 -0.79 -18.67 8.76
N SER A 222 -1.20 -19.83 8.23
CA SER A 222 -2.39 -19.97 7.39
C SER A 222 -3.68 -19.87 8.19
N CYS A 223 -4.70 -19.20 7.66
CA CYS A 223 -6.00 -19.06 8.32
C CYS A 223 -6.62 -20.44 8.62
N PRO A 224 -6.91 -20.78 9.90
CA PRO A 224 -7.54 -22.05 10.24
C PRO A 224 -9.05 -22.01 9.94
N SER A 225 -9.70 -23.18 10.00
CA SER A 225 -11.16 -23.31 9.83
C SER A 225 -11.97 -22.81 11.02
N SER A 226 -11.34 -22.68 12.20
CA SER A 226 -11.98 -22.23 13.44
C SER A 226 -11.01 -21.42 14.29
N SER A 227 -11.54 -20.55 15.14
CA SER A 227 -10.74 -19.72 16.03
C SER A 227 -10.01 -20.55 17.08
N VAL A 228 -8.88 -20.04 17.56
CA VAL A 228 -8.05 -20.67 18.59
C VAL A 228 -8.21 -19.94 19.94
N TYR A 229 -7.92 -20.65 21.04
CA TYR A 229 -7.90 -20.04 22.37
C TYR A 229 -6.57 -19.31 22.58
N CYS A 230 -6.63 -18.10 23.13
CA CYS A 230 -5.47 -17.23 23.21
C CYS A 230 -5.59 -16.23 24.35
N SER A 231 -4.75 -16.35 25.38
CA SER A 231 -4.77 -15.42 26.52
C SER A 231 -4.02 -14.11 26.26
N SER A 232 -3.11 -14.10 25.29
CA SER A 232 -2.19 -12.97 25.04
C SER A 232 -2.08 -12.72 23.54
N ALA A 233 -2.36 -11.50 23.10
CA ALA A 233 -2.19 -11.07 21.72
C ALA A 233 -0.79 -10.51 21.48
N ALA A 234 -0.19 -10.87 20.35
CA ALA A 234 1.10 -10.35 19.92
C ALA A 234 1.00 -8.86 19.58
N ASN A 235 2.02 -8.10 19.97
CA ASN A 235 2.22 -6.70 19.62
C ASN A 235 3.59 -6.54 18.97
N VAL A 236 3.69 -5.67 17.97
CA VAL A 236 4.95 -5.37 17.29
C VAL A 236 5.21 -3.86 17.25
N THR A 237 6.48 -3.52 17.10
CA THR A 237 6.96 -2.20 16.72
C THR A 237 7.86 -2.37 15.51
N CYS A 238 7.42 -1.84 14.38
CA CYS A 238 8.11 -1.93 13.11
C CYS A 238 9.02 -0.73 12.88
N SER A 239 10.11 -0.97 12.16
CA SER A 239 11.12 0.05 11.87
C SER A 239 11.71 -0.18 10.49
N TYR A 240 12.21 0.90 9.89
CA TYR A 240 13.01 0.82 8.68
C TYR A 240 14.50 0.92 9.02
N SER A 241 15.23 -0.16 8.81
CA SER A 241 16.66 -0.27 9.06
C SER A 241 17.45 -0.13 7.75
N THR A 242 18.37 0.83 7.70
CA THR A 242 19.27 1.01 6.55
C THR A 242 20.36 -0.06 6.46
N SER A 243 20.56 -0.85 7.52
CA SER A 243 21.49 -1.98 7.55
C SER A 243 20.83 -3.32 7.27
N SER A 244 19.49 -3.37 7.13
CA SER A 244 18.77 -4.59 6.79
C SER A 244 19.01 -4.97 5.32
N SER A 245 19.28 -6.24 5.07
CA SER A 245 19.30 -6.81 3.72
C SER A 245 17.90 -7.14 3.20
N ARG A 246 16.87 -7.08 4.06
CA ARG A 246 15.48 -7.28 3.67
C ARG A 246 14.91 -6.01 3.07
N TYR A 247 13.94 -6.22 2.19
CA TYR A 247 13.09 -5.15 1.67
C TYR A 247 11.68 -5.36 2.19
N GLY A 248 10.99 -4.28 2.53
CA GLY A 248 9.60 -4.36 2.93
C GLY A 248 8.70 -4.77 1.78
N SER A 249 7.60 -5.46 2.08
CA SER A 249 6.61 -5.86 1.09
C SER A 249 5.94 -4.66 0.42
N THR A 250 5.44 -4.87 -0.80
CA THR A 250 4.59 -3.92 -1.51
C THR A 250 3.13 -4.35 -1.40
N ARG A 251 2.21 -3.51 -1.89
CA ARG A 251 0.76 -3.78 -1.87
C ARG A 251 0.39 -5.15 -2.47
N TYR A 252 1.19 -5.66 -3.40
CA TYR A 252 0.89 -6.90 -4.13
C TYR A 252 1.61 -8.14 -3.59
N THR A 253 2.52 -8.00 -2.62
CA THR A 253 3.35 -9.13 -2.16
C THR A 253 2.53 -10.22 -1.46
N CYS A 254 1.55 -9.81 -0.66
CA CYS A 254 0.79 -10.71 0.22
C CYS A 254 -0.71 -10.71 -0.07
N ASP A 255 -1.14 -10.13 -1.20
CA ASP A 255 -2.53 -10.20 -1.62
C ASP A 255 -2.83 -11.67 -1.98
N GLY A 256 -3.76 -12.29 -1.26
CA GLY A 256 -4.02 -13.75 -1.29
C GLY A 256 -4.68 -14.25 -2.57
N ASP A 257 -4.98 -13.36 -3.49
CA ASP A 257 -5.23 -13.72 -4.89
C ASP A 257 -3.88 -13.69 -5.58
N GLY A 258 -3.52 -14.77 -6.27
CA GLY A 258 -2.49 -14.70 -7.30
C GLY A 258 -2.94 -13.67 -8.33
N GLY A 259 -2.70 -12.38 -8.04
CA GLY A 259 -2.70 -11.32 -9.02
C GLY A 259 -1.91 -11.91 -10.16
N LEU A 260 -2.53 -11.99 -11.34
CA LEU A 260 -1.87 -12.50 -12.52
C LEU A 260 -0.62 -11.64 -12.75
N ILE A 261 0.47 -12.00 -12.10
CA ILE A 261 1.79 -11.82 -12.65
C ILE A 261 1.73 -12.81 -13.79
N LEU A 262 1.33 -12.30 -14.96
CA LEU A 262 1.52 -13.01 -16.20
C LEU A 262 3.02 -13.24 -16.26
N THR A 263 3.46 -14.42 -15.82
CA THR A 263 4.83 -14.86 -16.05
C THR A 263 5.09 -14.68 -17.54
N ALA A 264 6.34 -14.44 -17.96
CA ALA A 264 6.63 -14.24 -19.38
C ALA A 264 5.98 -15.33 -20.28
N GLY A 265 5.85 -16.57 -19.76
CA GLY A 265 5.11 -17.66 -20.41
C GLY A 265 3.59 -17.44 -20.55
N ALA A 266 2.92 -16.86 -19.55
CA ALA A 266 1.49 -16.54 -19.63
C ALA A 266 1.20 -15.41 -20.62
N ILE A 267 2.08 -14.40 -20.72
CA ILE A 267 1.97 -13.33 -21.74
C ILE A 267 2.10 -13.92 -23.16
N VAL A 268 3.10 -14.78 -23.37
CA VAL A 268 3.31 -15.45 -24.67
C VAL A 268 2.11 -16.33 -25.02
N GLY A 269 1.54 -17.05 -24.05
CA GLY A 269 0.34 -17.87 -24.26
C GLY A 269 -0.89 -17.05 -24.69
N ILE A 270 -1.12 -15.89 -24.06
CA ILE A 270 -2.24 -15.01 -24.41
C ILE A 270 -2.03 -14.39 -25.80
N ILE A 271 -0.82 -13.91 -26.11
CA ILE A 271 -0.50 -13.35 -27.43
C ILE A 271 -0.65 -14.42 -28.51
N PHE A 272 -0.12 -15.62 -28.29
CA PHE A 272 -0.22 -16.72 -29.25
C PHE A 272 -1.67 -17.15 -29.45
N GLY A 273 -2.45 -17.29 -28.36
CA GLY A 273 -3.87 -17.60 -28.42
C GLY A 273 -4.67 -16.54 -29.20
N ALA A 274 -4.41 -15.26 -28.96
CA ALA A 274 -5.05 -14.16 -29.68
C ALA A 274 -4.68 -14.15 -31.18
N LEU A 275 -3.42 -14.41 -31.52
CA LEU A 275 -2.97 -14.51 -32.91
C LEU A 275 -3.62 -15.71 -33.63
N VAL A 276 -3.66 -16.89 -33.00
CA VAL A 276 -4.31 -18.08 -33.56
C VAL A 276 -5.80 -17.83 -33.78
N ALA A 277 -6.49 -17.23 -32.81
CA ALA A 277 -7.91 -16.88 -32.94
C ALA A 277 -8.16 -15.89 -34.09
N PHE A 278 -7.29 -14.89 -34.26
CA PHE A 278 -7.35 -13.95 -35.38
C PHE A 278 -7.16 -14.66 -36.73
N PHE A 279 -6.16 -15.54 -36.85
CA PHE A 279 -5.95 -16.33 -38.07
C PHE A 279 -7.13 -17.23 -38.41
N ILE A 280 -7.71 -17.91 -37.41
CA ILE A 280 -8.91 -18.74 -37.60
C ILE A 280 -10.08 -17.87 -38.08
N CYS A 281 -10.30 -16.70 -37.48
CA CYS A 281 -11.35 -15.78 -37.91
C CYS A 281 -11.15 -15.33 -39.36
N VAL A 282 -9.93 -14.96 -39.75
CA VAL A 282 -9.62 -14.55 -41.14
C VAL A 282 -9.86 -15.69 -42.12
N VAL A 283 -9.42 -16.92 -41.80
CA VAL A 283 -9.65 -18.09 -42.64
C VAL A 283 -11.15 -18.37 -42.79
N LEU A 284 -11.93 -18.31 -41.72
CA LEU A 284 -13.38 -18.49 -41.78
C LEU A 284 -14.04 -17.39 -42.63
N ILE A 285 -13.67 -16.12 -42.43
CA ILE A 285 -14.21 -15.00 -43.22
C ILE A 285 -13.89 -15.14 -44.72
N ILE A 286 -12.74 -15.70 -45.09
CA ILE A 286 -12.35 -15.89 -46.50
C ILE A 286 -13.00 -17.17 -47.07
N THR A 287 -13.03 -18.27 -46.32
CA THR A 287 -13.49 -19.57 -46.83
C THR A 287 -15.01 -19.70 -46.85
N ILE A 288 -15.73 -19.06 -45.93
CA ILE A 288 -17.20 -19.04 -45.91
C ILE A 288 -17.80 -18.48 -47.22
N PRO A 289 -17.40 -17.29 -47.74
CA PRO A 289 -17.93 -16.77 -49.00
C PRO A 289 -17.48 -17.58 -50.22
N ILE A 290 -16.29 -18.22 -50.20
CA ILE A 290 -15.83 -19.11 -51.28
C ILE A 290 -16.69 -20.39 -51.33
N CYS A 291 -16.99 -20.99 -50.17
CA CYS A 291 -17.87 -22.16 -50.08
C CYS A 291 -19.30 -21.83 -50.52
N VAL A 292 -19.82 -20.65 -50.17
CA VAL A 292 -21.14 -20.19 -50.63
C VAL A 292 -21.17 -19.98 -52.15
N CYS A 293 -20.12 -19.42 -52.76
CA CYS A 293 -20.00 -19.29 -54.21
C CYS A 293 -19.87 -20.64 -54.94
N CYS A 294 -19.15 -21.61 -54.36
CA CYS A 294 -19.03 -22.97 -54.93
C CYS A 294 -20.31 -23.79 -54.78
N CYS A 295 -21.06 -23.66 -53.68
CA CYS A 295 -22.33 -24.37 -53.49
C CYS A 295 -23.49 -23.77 -54.30
N LEU A 296 -23.43 -22.47 -54.66
CA LEU A 296 -24.43 -21.82 -55.52
C LEU A 296 -24.15 -21.92 -57.02
N GLY A 297 -23.04 -22.56 -57.44
CA GLY A 297 -22.80 -22.87 -58.85
C GLY A 297 -22.73 -21.66 -59.79
N ILE A 298 -22.36 -20.47 -59.29
CA ILE A 298 -22.25 -19.28 -60.14
C ILE A 298 -20.84 -19.24 -60.74
N GLY A 299 -20.68 -19.87 -61.90
CA GLY A 299 -19.48 -19.72 -62.73
C GLY A 299 -19.36 -18.27 -63.21
N ILE A 300 -18.29 -17.59 -62.80
CA ILE A 300 -17.98 -16.24 -63.30
C ILE A 300 -17.37 -16.41 -64.69
N GLY A 301 -18.23 -16.50 -65.71
CA GLY A 301 -17.83 -16.46 -67.11
C GLY A 301 -17.34 -15.05 -67.47
N ALA A 302 -16.09 -14.95 -67.89
CA ALA A 302 -15.55 -13.75 -68.51
C ALA A 302 -16.32 -13.44 -69.81
N ALA A 303 -16.94 -12.27 -69.90
CA ALA A 303 -17.49 -11.74 -71.13
C ALA A 303 -16.86 -10.37 -71.42
N ALA A 304 -16.00 -10.37 -72.44
CA ALA A 304 -15.46 -9.19 -73.09
C ALA A 304 -16.54 -8.48 -73.91
N GLY A 305 -16.47 -7.15 -73.98
CA GLY A 305 -17.04 -6.39 -75.10
C GLY A 305 -17.81 -5.13 -74.71
N GLY A 306 -17.39 -3.99 -75.27
CA GLY A 306 -18.34 -2.94 -75.63
C GLY A 306 -18.10 -1.57 -75.00
N THR A 307 -17.11 -0.87 -75.53
CA THR A 307 -16.94 0.59 -75.48
C THR A 307 -18.26 1.34 -75.69
N LYS A 308 -18.59 2.29 -74.80
CA LYS A 308 -19.21 3.56 -75.22
C LYS A 308 -18.90 4.67 -74.22
N ARG A 309 -18.00 5.55 -74.68
CA ARG A 309 -17.75 6.90 -74.18
C ARG A 309 -19.03 7.73 -74.40
N THR A 310 -19.52 8.39 -73.36
CA THR A 310 -20.26 9.64 -73.54
C THR A 310 -19.97 10.60 -72.39
N THR A 311 -19.58 11.79 -72.81
CA THR A 311 -19.06 12.95 -72.09
C THR A 311 -20.20 13.77 -71.45
N VAL A 312 -19.82 14.84 -70.73
CA VAL A 312 -20.59 16.06 -70.35
C VAL A 312 -21.22 16.00 -68.94
N ALA A 313 -21.11 16.98 -68.03
CA ALA A 313 -20.26 18.17 -67.89
C ALA A 313 -20.39 18.71 -66.44
N TYR A 314 -19.40 19.53 -66.06
CA TYR A 314 -19.34 20.42 -64.90
C TYR A 314 -20.40 21.54 -64.91
N SER A 315 -20.89 21.94 -63.72
CA SER A 315 -21.11 23.34 -63.27
C SER A 315 -21.61 23.30 -61.81
N ASN A 316 -20.83 23.76 -60.82
CA ASN A 316 -20.82 25.12 -60.23
C ASN A 316 -22.20 25.61 -59.76
N ILE A 317 -22.44 25.61 -58.45
CA ILE A 317 -22.38 26.74 -57.49
C ILE A 317 -22.41 26.15 -56.08
#